data_AF-A0A6G5ABK0-F1
#
_entry.id   AF-A0A6G5ABK0-F1
#
_cell.length_a   1.000
_cell.length_b   1.000
_cell.length_c   1.000
_cell.angle_alpha   90.00
_cell.angle_beta   90.00
_cell.angle_gamma   90.00
#
_symmetry.space_group_name_H-M   'P 1'
#
loop_
_entity.id
_entity.type
_entity.pdbx_description
1 polymer ?
#
loop_
_entity_poly.entity_id
_entity_poly.type
_entity_poly.pdbx_seq_one_letter_code
_entity_poly.pdbx_strand_id
1 'polypeptide(L)'
;MAASIEPLFLPSRNQDKKDTNTSEVVCVFCDISFLVDKSFQGLLSHLLTEHKLVVSNFTGVADPPRYFAYWKKRFREVSDIADVCVTMKTNSGDDDVGPRETFLLLSEKLPEDDAIRWKLRKSKLDDVLASQELERTDTSFRRTCLFCKQVFTGNRATLLNHMARDHNFSVGRPDNLVYVEELLDILQDKLSNMQCLYCEKTFKDWQILKEHMRKNSTRR
;
A
#
# COMPACT_ATOMS: atom_id res chain seq x y z
N MET A 1 9.19 -26.47 -1.99
CA MET A 1 9.08 -25.18 -1.27
C MET A 1 8.18 -24.29 -2.09
N ALA A 2 6.97 -24.00 -1.59
CA ALA A 2 6.02 -23.16 -2.30
C ALA A 2 6.54 -21.71 -2.27
N ALA A 3 6.78 -21.13 -3.44
CA ALA A 3 7.10 -19.72 -3.56
C ALA A 3 5.88 -18.92 -3.08
N SER A 4 6.04 -18.15 -2.01
CA SER A 4 5.05 -17.18 -1.56
C SER A 4 4.78 -16.22 -2.70
N ILE A 5 3.60 -16.31 -3.31
CA ILE A 5 3.16 -15.37 -4.34
C ILE A 5 2.87 -14.07 -3.61
N GLU A 6 3.78 -13.11 -3.71
CA GLU A 6 3.56 -11.76 -3.23
C GLU A 6 2.41 -11.15 -4.05
N PRO A 7 1.30 -10.74 -3.41
CA PRO A 7 0.18 -10.16 -4.15
C PRO A 7 0.63 -8.87 -4.82
N LEU A 8 0.19 -8.67 -6.07
CA LEU A 8 0.38 -7.43 -6.80
C LEU A 8 -0.35 -6.30 -6.06
N PHE A 9 0.41 -5.51 -5.29
CA PHE A 9 -0.10 -4.28 -4.69
C PHE A 9 -0.12 -3.19 -5.76
N LEU A 10 -1.30 -2.57 -5.93
CA LEU A 10 -1.37 -1.31 -6.66
C LEU A 10 -0.62 -0.23 -5.86
N PRO A 11 0.17 0.65 -6.51
CA PRO A 11 0.71 1.84 -5.87
C PRO A 11 -0.43 2.62 -5.22
N SER A 12 -0.20 3.15 -4.01
CA SER A 12 -1.17 4.02 -3.35
C SER A 12 -1.56 5.19 -4.27
N ARG A 13 -2.86 5.25 -4.61
CA ARG A 13 -3.64 6.39 -5.10
C ARG A 13 -2.80 7.65 -5.42
N ASN A 14 -2.32 7.77 -6.66
CA ASN A 14 -1.95 9.06 -7.22
C ASN A 14 -3.23 9.76 -7.69
N GLN A 15 -3.81 10.60 -6.84
CA GLN A 15 -4.77 11.59 -7.32
C GLN A 15 -4.02 12.69 -8.06
N ASP A 16 -3.73 12.50 -9.34
CA ASP A 16 -3.39 13.63 -10.20
C ASP A 16 -4.68 14.30 -10.71
N LYS A 17 -5.44 14.82 -9.75
CA LYS A 17 -6.06 16.14 -9.91
C LYS A 17 -5.18 17.08 -9.09
N LYS A 18 -4.69 18.11 -9.76
CA LYS A 18 -3.86 19.20 -9.26
C LYS A 18 -4.37 19.79 -7.94
N ASP A 19 -4.02 19.11 -6.85
CA ASP A 19 -4.05 19.55 -5.46
C ASP A 19 -2.93 18.76 -4.77
N THR A 20 -1.93 19.48 -4.28
CA THR A 20 -0.94 19.00 -3.32
C THR A 20 -1.65 18.42 -2.10
N ASN A 21 -1.99 17.14 -2.13
CA ASN A 21 -2.50 16.40 -0.97
C ASN A 21 -1.43 15.39 -0.55
N THR A 22 -0.26 15.91 -0.22
CA THR A 22 0.67 15.22 0.66
C THR A 22 -0.07 14.99 1.97
N SER A 23 -0.59 13.78 2.15
CA SER A 23 -1.16 13.42 3.44
C SER A 23 -0.03 13.54 4.45
N GLU A 24 -0.20 14.40 5.45
CA GLU A 24 0.78 14.61 6.51
C GLU A 24 0.37 13.80 7.73
N VAL A 25 1.36 13.17 8.37
CA VAL A 25 1.18 12.52 9.67
C VAL A 25 1.94 13.32 10.70
N VAL A 26 1.23 13.77 11.73
CA VAL A 26 1.83 14.46 12.86
C VAL A 26 2.31 13.44 13.88
N CYS A 27 3.48 13.68 14.46
CA CYS A 27 3.99 12.89 15.57
C CYS A 27 2.97 12.81 16.73
N VAL A 28 2.96 11.67 17.42
CA VAL A 28 2.05 11.42 18.55
C VAL A 28 2.39 12.22 19.81
N PHE A 29 3.65 12.64 19.96
CA PHE A 29 4.13 13.37 21.14
C PHE A 29 4.41 14.85 20.87
N CYS A 30 4.80 15.22 19.64
CA CYS A 30 5.10 16.61 19.27
C CYS A 30 4.28 17.07 18.06
N ASP A 31 4.52 18.31 17.61
CA ASP A 31 3.79 18.92 16.49
C ASP A 31 4.58 18.90 15.17
N ILE A 32 5.65 18.11 15.09
CA ILE A 32 6.37 17.86 13.85
C ILE A 32 5.48 17.00 12.93
N SER A 33 5.27 17.47 11.70
CA SER A 33 4.58 16.74 10.64
C SER A 33 5.56 16.09 9.68
N PHE A 34 5.17 14.93 9.17
CA PHE A 34 5.94 14.14 8.22
C PHE A 34 5.07 13.88 6.99
N LEU A 35 5.66 14.02 5.81
CA LEU A 35 5.00 13.65 4.57
C LEU A 35 4.86 12.12 4.54
N VAL A 36 3.67 11.64 4.21
CA VAL A 36 3.42 10.20 3.98
C VAL A 36 4.25 9.75 2.78
N ASP A 37 5.33 9.03 3.05
CA ASP A 37 6.08 8.28 2.07
C ASP A 37 5.78 6.78 2.19
N LYS A 38 6.22 5.97 1.22
CA LYS A 38 5.94 4.51 1.23
C LYS A 38 6.53 3.79 2.45
N SER A 39 7.61 4.33 3.03
CA SER A 39 8.38 3.64 4.06
C SER A 39 8.08 4.15 5.48
N PHE A 40 7.51 5.35 5.61
CA PHE A 40 7.34 6.07 6.87
C PHE A 40 8.63 6.18 7.69
N GLN A 41 9.80 6.02 7.06
CA GLN A 41 11.09 5.92 7.75
C GLN A 41 11.41 7.20 8.52
N GLY A 42 11.08 8.37 7.96
CA GLY A 42 11.33 9.65 8.64
C GLY A 42 10.53 9.80 9.93
N LEU A 43 9.27 9.36 9.94
CA LEU A 43 8.43 9.38 11.14
C LEU A 43 8.89 8.34 12.16
N LEU A 44 9.17 7.10 11.72
CA LEU A 44 9.59 6.01 12.61
C LEU A 44 10.97 6.28 13.24
N SER A 45 11.90 6.87 12.49
CA SER A 45 13.21 7.26 13.02
C SER A 45 13.06 8.35 14.07
N HIS A 46 12.25 9.38 13.80
CA HIS A 46 11.95 10.44 14.76
C HIS A 46 11.32 9.90 16.06
N LEU A 47 10.33 9.00 15.95
CA LEU A 47 9.72 8.37 17.12
C LEU A 47 10.73 7.56 17.93
N LEU A 48 11.65 6.86 17.26
CA LEU A 48 12.69 6.07 17.92
C LEU A 48 13.75 6.95 18.61
N THR A 49 14.24 8.00 17.96
CA THR A 49 15.37 8.81 18.48
C THR A 49 14.92 9.83 19.51
N GLU A 50 13.89 10.62 19.20
CA GLU A 50 13.44 11.75 20.03
C GLU A 50 12.48 11.30 21.13
N HIS A 51 11.64 10.30 20.85
CA HIS A 51 10.55 9.89 21.74
C HIS A 51 10.71 8.47 22.29
N LYS A 52 11.76 7.75 21.89
CA LYS A 52 12.06 6.37 22.31
C LYS A 52 10.86 5.43 22.15
N LEU A 53 9.98 5.71 21.19
CA LEU A 53 8.79 4.93 20.88
C LEU A 53 9.07 4.00 19.69
N VAL A 54 8.72 2.73 19.87
CA VAL A 54 8.84 1.68 18.87
C VAL A 54 7.46 1.11 18.59
N VAL A 55 7.11 0.97 17.32
CA VAL A 55 5.89 0.27 16.88
C VAL A 55 6.30 -1.07 16.28
N SER A 56 6.00 -2.18 16.95
CA SER A 56 6.32 -3.50 16.42
C SER A 56 5.44 -3.84 15.20
N ASN A 57 6.02 -4.53 14.22
CA ASN A 57 5.33 -4.98 13.00
C ASN A 57 4.53 -3.85 12.31
N PHE A 58 5.18 -2.71 12.11
CA PHE A 58 4.52 -1.53 11.54
C PHE A 58 3.95 -1.77 10.12
N THR A 59 4.55 -2.66 9.34
CA THR A 59 4.06 -3.08 8.02
C THR A 59 2.64 -3.65 8.06
N GLY A 60 2.18 -4.17 9.20
CA GLY A 60 0.83 -4.65 9.42
C GLY A 60 -0.23 -3.57 9.69
N VAL A 61 0.18 -2.30 9.85
CA VAL A 61 -0.74 -1.18 10.12
C VAL A 61 -1.42 -0.74 8.83
N ALA A 62 -2.72 -0.98 8.71
CA ALA A 62 -3.48 -0.74 7.47
C ALA A 62 -3.61 0.73 7.06
N ASP A 63 -3.67 1.64 8.04
CA ASP A 63 -3.83 3.10 7.87
C ASP A 63 -2.99 3.83 8.95
N PRO A 64 -1.69 4.08 8.67
CA PRO A 64 -0.81 4.75 9.60
C PRO A 64 -1.25 6.16 10.03
N PRO A 65 -1.77 7.04 9.14
CA PRO A 65 -2.29 8.34 9.56
C PRO A 65 -3.37 8.25 10.65
N ARG A 66 -4.39 7.41 10.46
CA ARG A 66 -5.46 7.24 11.47
C ARG A 66 -4.95 6.54 12.73
N TYR A 67 -4.01 5.61 12.60
CA TYR A 67 -3.36 4.94 13.73
C TYR A 67 -2.62 5.93 14.64
N PHE A 68 -1.78 6.80 14.07
CA PHE A 68 -1.06 7.79 14.85
C PHE A 68 -1.99 8.89 15.39
N ALA A 69 -3.04 9.28 14.67
CA ALA A 69 -4.05 10.20 15.19
C ALA A 69 -4.77 9.64 16.43
N TYR A 70 -5.09 8.33 16.44
CA TYR A 70 -5.64 7.65 17.60
C TYR A 70 -4.68 7.70 18.79
N TRP A 71 -3.43 7.27 18.60
CA TRP A 71 -2.44 7.24 19.67
C TRP A 71 -2.07 8.64 20.19
N LYS A 72 -2.01 9.66 19.31
CA LYS A 72 -1.84 11.07 19.71
C LYS A 72 -2.94 11.53 20.67
N LYS A 73 -4.19 11.16 20.39
CA LYS A 73 -5.31 11.48 21.29
C LYS A 73 -5.21 10.67 22.58
N ARG A 74 -4.99 9.36 22.47
CA ARG A 74 -4.95 8.44 23.60
C ARG A 74 -3.85 8.79 24.60
N PHE A 75 -2.63 9.11 24.14
CA PHE A 75 -1.53 9.50 25.01
C PHE A 75 -1.74 10.83 25.75
N ARG A 76 -2.65 11.70 25.26
CA ARG A 76 -3.05 12.92 26.00
C ARG A 76 -4.06 12.63 27.11
N GLU A 77 -4.81 11.54 27.00
CA GLU A 77 -5.84 11.14 27.97
C GLU A 77 -5.28 10.26 29.09
N VAL A 78 -4.20 9.53 28.82
CA VAL A 78 -3.54 8.66 29.80
C VAL A 78 -2.64 9.47 30.74
N SER A 79 -2.66 9.15 32.04
CA SER A 79 -1.78 9.77 33.03
C SER A 79 -0.37 9.18 33.04
N ASP A 80 -0.22 7.85 32.85
CA ASP A 80 1.07 7.17 32.68
C ASP A 80 1.09 6.32 31.40
N ILE A 81 1.97 6.65 30.46
CA ILE A 81 2.09 5.96 29.16
C ILE A 81 2.49 4.48 29.35
N ALA A 82 3.11 4.12 30.48
CA ALA A 82 3.43 2.73 30.81
C ALA A 82 2.18 1.84 30.99
N ASP A 83 0.99 2.42 31.20
CA ASP A 83 -0.27 1.66 31.30
C ASP A 83 -0.74 1.11 29.94
N VAL A 84 -0.32 1.74 28.84
CA VAL A 84 -0.78 1.44 27.48
C VAL A 84 0.32 0.91 26.57
N CYS A 85 1.59 1.03 26.98
CA CYS A 85 2.76 0.60 26.22
C CYS A 85 3.61 -0.38 27.03
N VAL A 86 4.28 -1.32 26.37
CA VAL A 86 5.31 -2.13 27.05
C VAL A 86 6.56 -1.28 27.22
N THR A 87 7.05 -1.15 28.45
CA THR A 87 8.31 -0.46 28.74
C THR A 87 9.49 -1.42 28.64
N MET A 88 10.47 -1.11 27.80
CA MET A 88 11.72 -1.86 27.65
C MET A 88 12.89 -1.02 28.15
N LYS A 89 13.80 -1.61 28.94
CA LYS A 89 14.99 -0.92 29.44
C LYS A 89 16.25 -1.51 28.80
N THR A 90 17.10 -0.66 28.23
CA THR A 90 18.43 -1.07 27.72
C THR A 90 19.48 -0.95 28.81
N ASN A 91 20.59 -1.69 28.66
CA ASN A 91 21.73 -1.66 29.58
C ASN A 91 21.37 -2.05 31.03
N SER A 92 20.54 -3.08 31.18
CA SER A 92 20.03 -3.53 32.48
C SER A 92 21.01 -4.43 33.24
N GLY A 93 22.11 -4.87 32.62
CA GLY A 93 23.16 -5.65 33.28
C GLY A 93 24.09 -4.79 34.15
N ASP A 94 24.81 -5.43 35.06
CA ASP A 94 25.80 -4.76 35.93
C ASP A 94 27.11 -4.41 35.19
N ASP A 95 27.39 -5.05 34.05
CA ASP A 95 28.59 -4.85 33.20
C ASP A 95 28.34 -3.95 31.97
N ASP A 96 27.15 -3.35 31.85
CA ASP A 96 26.82 -2.51 30.69
C ASP A 96 27.40 -1.09 30.85
N VAL A 97 28.34 -0.72 29.97
CA VAL A 97 29.08 0.56 30.00
C VAL A 97 28.23 1.75 29.47
N GLY A 98 27.06 1.49 28.88
CA GLY A 98 26.19 2.50 28.24
C GLY A 98 25.12 3.11 29.15
N PRO A 99 24.54 4.27 28.78
CA PRO A 99 23.44 4.88 29.52
C PRO A 99 22.19 4.00 29.50
N ARG A 100 21.52 3.84 30.65
CA ARG A 100 20.24 3.14 30.76
C ARG A 100 19.14 3.98 30.12
N GLU A 101 18.63 3.53 28.98
CA GLU A 101 17.52 4.18 28.30
C GLU A 101 16.24 3.35 28.41
N THR A 102 15.11 4.04 28.46
CA THR A 102 13.79 3.42 28.53
C THR A 102 13.05 3.67 27.21
N PHE A 103 12.64 2.59 26.55
CA PHE A 103 11.86 2.59 25.32
C PHE A 103 10.42 2.20 25.59
N LEU A 104 9.50 2.83 24.86
CA LEU A 104 8.08 2.49 24.86
C LEU A 104 7.79 1.65 23.62
N LEU A 105 7.09 0.54 23.78
CA LEU A 105 6.75 -0.38 22.70
C LEU A 105 5.24 -0.51 22.55
N LEU A 106 4.74 -0.12 21.39
CA LEU A 106 3.40 -0.48 20.91
C LEU A 106 3.49 -1.78 20.12
N SER A 107 2.67 -2.76 20.49
CA SER A 107 2.69 -4.07 19.86
C SER A 107 1.30 -4.64 19.66
N GLU A 108 1.10 -5.35 18.55
CA GLU A 108 -0.12 -6.11 18.25
C GLU A 108 -0.47 -7.19 19.29
N LYS A 109 0.42 -7.44 20.26
CA LYS A 109 0.14 -8.31 21.41
C LYS A 109 -0.58 -7.58 22.54
N LEU A 110 -0.61 -6.25 22.51
CA LEU A 110 -1.35 -5.43 23.46
C LEU A 110 -2.83 -5.36 23.04
N PRO A 111 -3.79 -5.61 23.95
CA PRO A 111 -5.21 -5.65 23.60
C PRO A 111 -5.71 -4.36 22.93
N GLU A 112 -5.28 -3.19 23.43
CA GLU A 112 -5.70 -1.90 22.88
C GLU A 112 -5.11 -1.65 21.48
N ASP A 113 -3.83 -1.99 21.29
CA ASP A 113 -3.15 -1.84 20.00
C ASP A 113 -3.70 -2.80 18.94
N ASP A 114 -3.95 -4.06 19.31
CA ASP A 114 -4.59 -5.01 18.39
C ASP A 114 -6.00 -4.55 18.01
N ALA A 115 -6.78 -4.03 18.96
CA ALA A 115 -8.12 -3.54 18.69
C ALA A 115 -8.13 -2.38 17.68
N ILE A 116 -7.25 -1.38 17.83
CA ILE A 116 -7.17 -0.28 16.86
C ILE A 116 -6.64 -0.76 15.50
N ARG A 117 -5.62 -1.62 15.47
CA ARG A 117 -5.11 -2.21 14.22
C ARG A 117 -6.18 -3.02 13.51
N TRP A 118 -6.94 -3.82 14.24
CA TRP A 118 -8.06 -4.59 13.70
C TRP A 118 -9.16 -3.68 13.15
N LYS A 119 -9.54 -2.64 13.90
CA LYS A 119 -10.55 -1.66 13.45
C LYS A 119 -10.15 -1.00 12.13
N LEU A 120 -8.90 -0.58 12.00
CA LEU A 120 -8.38 0.04 10.79
C LEU A 120 -8.30 -0.95 9.62
N ARG A 121 -7.83 -2.18 9.88
CA ARG A 121 -7.84 -3.27 8.87
C ARG A 121 -9.25 -3.55 8.36
N LYS A 122 -10.22 -3.68 9.26
CA LYS A 122 -11.61 -3.93 8.93
C LYS A 122 -12.22 -2.77 8.12
N SER A 123 -12.06 -1.53 8.57
CA SER A 123 -12.54 -0.35 7.85
C SER A 123 -11.98 -0.31 6.42
N LYS A 124 -10.67 -0.56 6.25
CA LYS A 124 -10.04 -0.59 4.93
C LYS A 124 -10.58 -1.72 4.06
N LEU A 125 -10.82 -2.90 4.64
CA LEU A 125 -11.42 -4.03 3.93
C LEU A 125 -12.84 -3.70 3.46
N ASP A 126 -13.66 -3.11 4.34
CA ASP A 126 -15.03 -2.71 4.01
C ASP A 126 -15.04 -1.67 2.86
N ASP A 127 -14.13 -0.69 2.90
CA ASP A 127 -13.95 0.31 1.83
C ASP A 127 -13.57 -0.35 0.49
N VAL A 128 -12.60 -1.29 0.50
CA VAL A 128 -12.17 -2.02 -0.70
C VAL A 128 -13.29 -2.88 -1.28
N LEU A 129 -14.07 -3.56 -0.43
CA LEU A 129 -15.21 -4.36 -0.87
C LEU A 129 -16.32 -3.49 -1.48
N ALA A 130 -16.58 -2.33 -0.89
CA ALA A 130 -17.53 -1.36 -1.45
C ALA A 130 -17.07 -0.86 -2.83
N SER A 131 -15.78 -0.52 -2.99
CA SER A 131 -15.21 -0.16 -4.30
C SER A 131 -15.33 -1.30 -5.32
N GLN A 132 -15.03 -2.54 -4.91
CA GLN A 132 -15.14 -3.71 -5.79
C GLN A 132 -16.58 -3.90 -6.30
N GLU A 133 -17.57 -3.77 -5.42
CA GLU A 133 -18.98 -3.95 -5.79
C GLU A 133 -19.48 -2.84 -6.73
N LEU A 134 -19.06 -1.60 -6.46
CA LEU A 134 -19.32 -0.48 -7.37
C LEU A 134 -18.75 -0.75 -8.76
N GLU A 135 -17.50 -1.21 -8.85
CA GLU A 135 -16.86 -1.53 -10.12
C GLU A 135 -17.46 -2.75 -10.84
N ARG A 136 -18.12 -3.67 -10.13
CA ARG A 136 -18.82 -4.81 -10.75
C ARG A 136 -20.13 -4.39 -11.37
N THR A 137 -20.84 -3.48 -10.71
CA THR A 137 -22.14 -2.97 -11.15
C THR A 137 -22.04 -1.79 -12.11
N ASP A 138 -20.85 -1.19 -12.24
CA ASP A 138 -20.62 -0.10 -13.16
C ASP A 138 -20.84 -0.50 -14.63
N THR A 139 -21.63 0.33 -15.31
CA THR A 139 -21.93 0.25 -16.75
C THR A 139 -21.43 1.47 -17.52
N SER A 140 -20.77 2.41 -16.86
CA SER A 140 -20.26 3.64 -17.46
C SER A 140 -18.82 3.51 -17.97
N PHE A 141 -18.16 2.39 -17.69
CA PHE A 141 -16.80 2.10 -18.12
C PHE A 141 -16.64 2.29 -19.64
N ARG A 142 -15.61 3.04 -20.04
CA ARG A 142 -15.22 3.21 -21.44
C ARG A 142 -13.71 3.33 -21.58
N ARG A 143 -13.09 2.40 -22.30
CA ARG A 143 -11.63 2.41 -22.51
C ARG A 143 -11.21 1.67 -23.78
N THR A 144 -10.11 2.11 -24.38
CA THR A 144 -9.45 1.41 -25.49
C THR A 144 -8.55 0.29 -24.96
N CYS A 145 -8.48 -0.82 -25.67
CA CYS A 145 -7.56 -1.90 -25.34
C CYS A 145 -6.09 -1.45 -25.38
N LEU A 146 -5.26 -1.97 -24.48
CA LEU A 146 -3.83 -1.64 -24.39
C LEU A 146 -3.00 -2.17 -25.58
N PHE A 147 -3.50 -3.17 -26.30
CA PHE A 147 -2.74 -3.88 -27.34
C PHE A 147 -3.33 -3.74 -28.75
N CYS A 148 -4.57 -3.25 -28.86
CA CYS A 148 -5.27 -3.07 -30.13
C CYS A 148 -6.09 -1.77 -30.14
N LYS A 149 -6.74 -1.46 -31.26
CA LYS A 149 -7.52 -0.21 -31.43
C LYS A 149 -9.00 -0.33 -31.04
N GLN A 150 -9.41 -1.48 -30.49
CA GLN A 150 -10.82 -1.70 -30.11
C GLN A 150 -11.17 -0.91 -28.85
N VAL A 151 -12.36 -0.31 -28.85
CA VAL A 151 -12.91 0.45 -27.72
C VAL A 151 -14.00 -0.37 -27.06
N PHE A 152 -13.91 -0.50 -25.74
CA PHE A 152 -14.87 -1.23 -24.93
C PHE A 152 -15.70 -0.25 -24.10
N THR A 153 -17.00 -0.51 -24.00
CA THR A 153 -17.97 0.27 -23.23
C THR A 153 -18.83 -0.65 -22.37
N GLY A 154 -19.49 -0.12 -21.35
CA GLY A 154 -20.36 -0.89 -20.48
C GLY A 154 -19.61 -1.32 -19.23
N ASN A 155 -19.30 -2.60 -19.10
CA ASN A 155 -18.59 -3.14 -17.94
C ASN A 155 -17.12 -3.46 -18.26
N ARG A 156 -16.22 -3.16 -17.31
CA ARG A 156 -14.77 -3.45 -17.39
C ARG A 156 -14.43 -4.91 -17.71
N ALA A 157 -15.28 -5.86 -17.32
CA ALA A 157 -15.07 -7.28 -17.58
C ALA A 157 -14.96 -7.58 -19.08
N THR A 158 -15.65 -6.81 -19.93
CA THR A 158 -15.59 -6.97 -21.39
C THR A 158 -14.18 -6.75 -21.92
N LEU A 159 -13.52 -5.67 -21.52
CA LEU A 159 -12.15 -5.35 -21.88
C LEU A 159 -11.16 -6.38 -21.33
N LEU A 160 -11.27 -6.71 -20.03
CA LEU A 160 -10.34 -7.66 -19.39
C LEU A 160 -10.44 -9.06 -20.01
N ASN A 161 -11.65 -9.51 -20.33
CA ASN A 161 -11.87 -10.79 -21.02
C ASN A 161 -11.32 -10.76 -22.46
N HIS A 162 -11.45 -9.64 -23.17
CA HIS A 162 -10.84 -9.45 -24.48
C HIS A 162 -9.31 -9.53 -24.41
N MET A 163 -8.68 -8.82 -23.47
CA MET A 163 -7.22 -8.88 -23.28
C MET A 163 -6.75 -10.31 -22.98
N ALA A 164 -7.51 -11.06 -22.19
CA ALA A 164 -7.20 -12.45 -21.90
C ALA A 164 -7.34 -13.37 -23.13
N ARG A 165 -8.38 -13.20 -23.94
CA ARG A 165 -8.70 -14.08 -25.07
C ARG A 165 -7.90 -13.74 -26.33
N ASP A 166 -7.86 -12.47 -26.72
CA ASP A 166 -7.29 -12.01 -27.99
C ASP A 166 -5.81 -11.65 -27.89
N HIS A 167 -5.33 -11.35 -26.68
CA HIS A 167 -3.94 -10.93 -26.43
C HIS A 167 -3.17 -11.83 -25.47
N ASN A 168 -3.82 -12.90 -24.97
CA ASN A 168 -3.24 -13.82 -23.99
C ASN A 168 -2.65 -13.09 -22.77
N PHE A 169 -3.25 -11.94 -22.41
CA PHE A 169 -2.85 -11.10 -21.30
C PHE A 169 -3.95 -11.12 -20.25
N SER A 170 -3.72 -11.85 -19.16
CA SER A 170 -4.66 -11.97 -18.05
C SER A 170 -3.99 -11.51 -16.76
N VAL A 171 -4.60 -10.53 -16.11
CA VAL A 171 -4.22 -10.00 -14.79
C VAL A 171 -5.06 -10.61 -13.66
N GLY A 172 -6.03 -11.47 -13.98
CA GLY A 172 -6.96 -12.06 -13.03
C GLY A 172 -8.39 -12.10 -13.58
N ARG A 173 -9.31 -12.68 -12.79
CA ARG A 173 -10.74 -12.61 -13.10
C ARG A 173 -11.26 -11.21 -12.83
N PRO A 174 -12.08 -10.61 -13.71
CA PRO A 174 -12.65 -9.28 -13.47
C PRO A 174 -13.27 -9.15 -12.09
N ASP A 175 -14.04 -10.15 -11.66
CA ASP A 175 -14.75 -10.13 -10.37
C ASP A 175 -13.80 -10.07 -9.17
N ASN A 176 -12.56 -10.57 -9.29
CA ASN A 176 -11.58 -10.60 -8.21
C ASN A 176 -10.65 -9.39 -8.20
N LEU A 177 -10.85 -8.45 -9.13
CA LEU A 177 -10.05 -7.23 -9.23
C LEU A 177 -10.83 -6.04 -8.66
N VAL A 178 -10.08 -5.11 -8.11
CA VAL A 178 -10.53 -3.81 -7.58
C VAL A 178 -9.53 -2.76 -8.05
N TYR A 179 -9.97 -1.51 -8.19
CA TYR A 179 -9.20 -0.39 -8.73
C TYR A 179 -8.71 -0.66 -10.16
N VAL A 180 -9.59 -1.23 -11.00
CA VAL A 180 -9.23 -1.66 -12.35
C VAL A 180 -8.83 -0.51 -13.26
N GLU A 181 -9.44 0.66 -13.13
CA GLU A 181 -9.04 1.82 -13.93
C GLU A 181 -7.61 2.25 -13.61
N GLU A 182 -7.26 2.33 -12.33
CA GLU A 182 -5.91 2.66 -11.87
C GLU A 182 -4.89 1.61 -12.34
N LEU A 183 -5.23 0.32 -12.24
CA LEU A 183 -4.41 -0.75 -12.78
C LEU A 183 -4.14 -0.55 -14.27
N LEU A 184 -5.19 -0.29 -15.05
CA LEU A 184 -5.06 -0.10 -16.49
C LEU A 184 -4.27 1.17 -16.83
N ASP A 185 -4.36 2.23 -16.03
CA ASP A 185 -3.56 3.45 -16.18
C ASP A 185 -2.06 3.15 -15.97
N ILE A 186 -1.72 2.41 -14.92
CA ILE A 186 -0.33 2.00 -14.65
C ILE A 186 0.21 1.12 -15.78
N LEU A 187 -0.59 0.16 -16.26
CA LEU A 187 -0.18 -0.70 -17.38
C LEU A 187 0.03 0.12 -18.66
N GLN A 188 -0.85 1.08 -18.92
CA GLN A 188 -0.74 1.99 -20.06
C GLN A 188 0.50 2.88 -19.97
N ASP A 189 0.80 3.40 -18.78
CA ASP A 189 1.98 4.23 -18.53
C ASP A 189 3.28 3.42 -18.73
N LYS A 190 3.34 2.21 -18.16
CA LYS A 190 4.48 1.28 -18.40
C LYS A 190 4.69 1.02 -19.90
N LEU A 191 3.62 0.76 -20.65
CA LEU A 191 3.70 0.55 -22.10
C LEU A 191 4.13 1.82 -22.87
N SER A 192 3.69 2.99 -22.42
CA SER A 192 4.07 4.29 -23.00
C SER A 192 5.55 4.60 -22.76
N ASN A 193 6.08 4.21 -21.60
CA ASN A 193 7.49 4.29 -21.23
C ASN A 193 8.36 3.17 -21.85
N MET A 194 7.80 2.44 -22.84
CA MET A 194 8.45 1.30 -23.50
C MET A 194 8.94 0.22 -22.52
N GLN A 195 8.26 0.07 -21.38
CA GLN A 195 8.60 -0.87 -20.34
C GLN A 195 7.81 -2.17 -20.50
N CYS A 196 8.50 -3.31 -20.44
CA CYS A 196 7.87 -4.62 -20.51
C CYS A 196 7.15 -4.97 -19.20
N LEU A 197 5.89 -5.37 -19.32
CA LEU A 197 5.04 -5.75 -18.19
C LEU A 197 5.47 -7.04 -17.48
N TYR A 198 6.36 -7.83 -18.08
CA TYR A 198 6.82 -9.13 -17.53
C TYR A 198 8.20 -9.07 -16.87
N CYS A 199 9.12 -8.30 -17.45
CA CYS A 199 10.52 -8.26 -17.01
C CYS A 199 10.98 -6.86 -16.59
N GLU A 200 10.10 -5.87 -16.65
CA GLU A 200 10.33 -4.47 -16.29
C GLU A 200 11.48 -3.76 -17.03
N LYS A 201 12.06 -4.41 -18.05
CA LYS A 201 13.07 -3.81 -18.92
C LYS A 201 12.44 -2.78 -19.85
N THR A 202 13.16 -1.69 -20.10
CA THR A 202 12.79 -0.66 -21.07
C THR A 202 13.38 -0.95 -22.44
N PHE A 203 12.65 -0.59 -23.48
CA PHE A 203 13.01 -0.82 -24.88
C PHE A 203 13.04 0.50 -25.65
N LYS A 204 13.74 0.54 -26.77
CA LYS A 204 13.86 1.76 -27.58
C LYS A 204 12.60 2.04 -28.41
N ASP A 205 11.94 0.98 -28.86
CA ASP A 205 10.85 1.07 -29.82
C ASP A 205 9.69 0.11 -29.47
N TRP A 206 8.48 0.56 -29.76
CA TRP A 206 7.25 -0.20 -29.58
C TRP A 206 7.28 -1.57 -30.29
N GLN A 207 7.85 -1.63 -31.50
CA GLN A 207 7.93 -2.88 -32.26
C GLN A 207 8.81 -3.93 -31.56
N ILE A 208 9.94 -3.50 -30.99
CA ILE A 208 10.86 -4.37 -30.25
C ILE A 208 10.20 -4.85 -28.97
N LEU A 209 9.53 -3.95 -28.24
CA LEU A 209 8.79 -4.29 -27.03
C LEU A 209 7.67 -5.31 -27.33
N LYS A 210 6.88 -5.07 -28.38
CA LYS A 210 5.76 -5.95 -28.74
C LYS A 210 6.24 -7.36 -29.11
N GLU A 211 7.32 -7.45 -29.90
CA GLU A 211 7.94 -8.73 -30.25
C GLU A 211 8.52 -9.45 -29.02
N HIS A 212 9.16 -8.69 -28.11
CA HIS A 212 9.65 -9.22 -26.84
C HIS A 212 8.52 -9.78 -25.97
N MET A 213 7.42 -9.03 -25.81
CA MET A 213 6.26 -9.44 -25.03
C MET A 213 5.56 -10.66 -25.64
N ARG A 214 5.50 -10.76 -26.98
CA ARG A 214 4.95 -11.94 -27.67
C ARG A 214 5.78 -13.20 -27.46
N LYS A 215 7.11 -13.07 -27.37
CA LYS A 215 8.02 -14.20 -27.07
C LYS A 215 7.99 -14.61 -25.60
N ASN A 216 7.79 -13.65 -24.71
CA ASN A 216 7.73 -13.92 -23.27
C ASN A 216 6.34 -14.38 -22.79
N SER A 217 5.25 -14.05 -23.49
CA SER A 217 3.90 -14.48 -23.09
C SER A 217 3.68 -16.00 -23.18
N THR A 218 4.50 -16.71 -23.96
CA THR A 218 4.46 -18.18 -24.12
C THR A 218 5.41 -18.90 -23.15
N ARG A 219 6.24 -18.19 -22.39
CA ARG A 219 7.12 -18.77 -21.36
C ARG A 219 6.41 -18.73 -20.01
N ARG A 220 5.37 -19.56 -19.88
CA ARG A 220 4.78 -19.94 -18.60
C ARG A 220 5.12 -21.38 -18.31
#